data_AF-A0A0Q6ZL53-F1
#
_entry.id   AF-A0A0Q6ZL53-F1
#
_cell.length_a   1.000
_cell.length_b   1.000
_cell.length_c   1.000
_cell.angle_alpha   90.00
_cell.angle_beta   90.00
_cell.angle_gamma   90.00
#
_symmetry.space_group_name_H-M   'P 1'
#
loop_
_entity.id
_entity.type
_entity.pdbx_description
1 polymer ?
#
loop_
_entity_poly.entity_id
_entity_poly.type
_entity_poly.pdbx_seq_one_letter_code
_entity_poly.pdbx_strand_id
1 'polypeptide(L)'
;MLVGGTGCMGGGLLLLAAAATASPNLWFVQASLVVIGAGLGLNTAPVNAVAVAAVGPARSGTASGLINTTRMVGATMGIAVLGAIYASHAGGGMQDGMLSGLRLAYVGGAAAELTGAAIALLFTRRDSMVLKTG
;
A
#
# COMPACT_ATOMS: atom_id res chain seq x y z
N MET A 1 -8.41 1.50 12.24
CA MET A 1 -8.24 2.48 11.14
C MET A 1 -7.13 2.06 10.18
N LEU A 2 -5.91 1.78 10.67
CA LEU A 2 -4.77 1.22 9.89
C LEU A 2 -5.13 0.05 8.95
N VAL A 3 -5.80 -0.97 9.48
CA VAL A 3 -6.22 -2.15 8.71
C VAL A 3 -7.24 -1.80 7.62
N GLY A 4 -8.18 -0.90 7.93
CA GLY A 4 -9.17 -0.43 6.96
C GLY A 4 -8.52 0.36 5.83
N GLY A 5 -7.57 1.24 6.14
CA GLY A 5 -6.85 2.05 5.14
C GLY A 5 -5.99 1.21 4.18
N THR A 6 -5.19 0.29 4.72
CA THR A 6 -4.35 -0.64 3.93
C THR A 6 -5.20 -1.64 3.13
N GLY A 7 -6.31 -2.13 3.71
CA GLY A 7 -7.30 -2.94 3.00
C GLY A 7 -7.96 -2.20 1.83
N CYS A 8 -8.33 -0.92 2.03
CA CYS A 8 -8.87 -0.07 0.96
C CYS A 8 -7.85 0.17 -0.16
N MET A 9 -6.58 0.43 0.17
CA MET A 9 -5.52 0.55 -0.84
C MET A 9 -5.35 -0.74 -1.65
N GLY A 10 -5.24 -1.89 -0.98
CA GLY A 10 -5.12 -3.19 -1.63
C GLY A 10 -6.32 -3.49 -2.54
N GLY A 11 -7.54 -3.21 -2.07
CA GLY A 11 -8.76 -3.34 -2.86
C GLY A 11 -8.77 -2.41 -4.08
N GLY A 12 -8.35 -1.15 -3.92
CA GLY A 12 -8.25 -0.19 -5.02
C GLY A 12 -7.22 -0.60 -6.08
N LEU A 13 -6.10 -1.22 -5.68
CA LEU A 13 -5.13 -1.79 -6.61
C LEU A 13 -5.70 -2.99 -7.37
N LEU A 14 -6.51 -3.84 -6.73
CA LEU A 14 -7.22 -4.92 -7.44
C LEU A 14 -8.25 -4.39 -8.44
N LEU A 15 -8.94 -3.29 -8.13
CA LEU A 15 -9.83 -2.63 -9.07
C LEU A 15 -9.06 -2.06 -10.28
N LEU A 16 -7.89 -1.47 -10.06
CA LEU A 16 -6.99 -1.06 -11.16
C LEU A 16 -6.49 -2.23 -11.99
N ALA A 17 -6.18 -3.37 -11.37
CA ALA A 17 -5.83 -4.59 -12.08
C ALA A 17 -6.98 -5.06 -12.99
N ALA A 18 -8.22 -5.00 -12.50
CA ALA A 18 -9.41 -5.32 -13.30
C ALA A 18 -9.64 -4.29 -14.44
N ALA A 19 -9.30 -3.03 -14.22
CA ALA A 19 -9.43 -1.95 -15.19
C ALA A 19 -8.38 -1.98 -16.31
N ALA A 20 -7.26 -2.68 -16.11
CA ALA A 20 -6.15 -2.76 -17.06
C ALA A 20 -6.51 -3.63 -18.28
N THR A 21 -7.31 -3.09 -19.20
CA THR A 21 -7.72 -3.71 -20.46
C THR A 21 -7.31 -2.83 -21.64
N ALA A 22 -7.43 -3.33 -22.88
CA ALA A 22 -7.12 -2.56 -24.09
C ALA A 22 -8.03 -1.33 -24.28
N SER A 23 -9.20 -1.31 -23.63
CA SER A 23 -10.15 -0.19 -23.66
C SER A 23 -10.68 0.06 -22.25
N PRO A 24 -9.89 0.74 -21.40
CA PRO A 24 -10.25 0.95 -20.01
C PRO A 24 -11.41 1.94 -19.90
N ASN A 25 -12.38 1.63 -19.04
CA ASN A 25 -13.41 2.59 -18.67
C ASN A 25 -12.82 3.64 -17.70
N LEU A 26 -12.68 4.88 -18.18
CA LEU A 26 -12.08 5.97 -17.40
C LEU A 26 -12.82 6.26 -16.09
N TRP A 27 -14.14 6.09 -16.06
CA TRP A 27 -14.92 6.24 -14.83
C TRP A 27 -14.55 5.17 -13.79
N PHE A 28 -14.31 3.94 -14.26
CA PHE A 28 -13.91 2.84 -13.39
C PHE A 28 -12.48 3.03 -12.84
N VAL A 29 -11.56 3.53 -13.68
CA VAL A 29 -10.21 3.92 -13.24
C VAL A 29 -10.26 5.04 -12.21
N GLN A 30 -11.06 6.09 -12.45
CA GLN A 30 -11.24 7.19 -11.50
C GLN A 30 -11.81 6.71 -10.17
N ALA A 31 -12.85 5.87 -10.18
CA ALA A 31 -13.41 5.29 -8.97
C ALA A 31 -12.37 4.49 -8.19
N SER A 32 -11.52 3.71 -8.88
CA SER A 32 -10.43 2.95 -8.26
C SER A 32 -9.40 3.87 -7.59
N LEU A 33 -9.02 4.97 -8.26
CA LEU A 33 -8.11 5.98 -7.70
C LEU A 33 -8.69 6.69 -6.47
N VAL A 34 -9.99 6.97 -6.47
CA VAL A 34 -10.69 7.55 -5.31
C VAL A 34 -10.63 6.58 -4.11
N VAL A 35 -10.83 5.28 -4.34
CA VAL A 35 -10.73 4.26 -3.28
C VAL A 35 -9.30 4.19 -2.71
N ILE A 36 -8.28 4.23 -3.57
CA ILE A 36 -6.87 4.27 -3.14
C ILE A 36 -6.59 5.53 -2.33
N GLY A 37 -7.05 6.70 -2.80
CA GLY A 37 -6.89 7.98 -2.11
C GLY A 37 -7.58 8.02 -0.74
N ALA A 38 -8.78 7.45 -0.64
CA ALA A 38 -9.47 7.30 0.64
C ALA A 38 -8.69 6.39 1.60
N GLY A 39 -8.17 5.26 1.10
CA GLY A 39 -7.27 4.38 1.86
C GLY A 39 -6.02 5.12 2.37
N LEU A 40 -5.43 5.98 1.54
CA LEU A 40 -4.28 6.83 1.89
C LEU A 40 -4.57 7.82 3.00
N GLY A 41 -5.71 8.50 2.95
CA GLY A 41 -6.15 9.41 4.01
C GLY A 41 -6.34 8.68 5.34
N LEU A 42 -6.99 7.51 5.30
CA LEU A 42 -7.26 6.69 6.49
C LEU A 42 -6.01 6.07 7.11
N ASN A 43 -4.95 5.84 6.32
CA ASN A 43 -3.70 5.24 6.79
C ASN A 43 -2.70 6.30 7.29
N THR A 44 -2.49 7.36 6.51
CA THR A 44 -1.38 8.31 6.76
C THR A 44 -1.55 9.08 8.07
N ALA A 45 -2.77 9.50 8.40
CA ALA A 45 -3.05 10.28 9.61
C ALA A 45 -2.74 9.53 10.93
N PRO A 46 -3.27 8.32 11.18
CA PRO A 46 -2.99 7.58 12.42
C PRO A 46 -1.55 7.08 12.52
N VAL A 47 -0.90 6.68 11.40
CA VAL A 47 0.50 6.23 11.41
C VAL A 47 1.42 7.31 11.96
N ASN A 48 1.28 8.55 11.47
CA ASN A 48 2.12 9.65 11.90
C ASN A 48 1.85 10.04 13.37
N ALA A 49 0.59 9.99 13.80
CA ALA A 49 0.21 10.30 15.17
C ALA A 49 0.82 9.30 16.17
N VAL A 50 0.71 7.99 15.91
CA VAL A 50 1.24 6.94 16.79
C VAL A 50 2.77 6.98 16.86
N ALA A 51 3.42 7.18 15.72
CA ALA A 51 4.88 7.27 15.62
C ALA A 51 5.47 8.39 16.48
N VAL A 52 4.88 9.58 16.42
CA VAL A 52 5.36 10.74 17.18
C VAL A 52 4.98 10.61 18.65
N ALA A 53 3.83 10.03 18.98
CA ALA A 53 3.39 9.81 20.35
C ALA A 53 4.25 8.78 21.12
N ALA A 54 4.92 7.86 20.43
CA ALA A 54 5.77 6.83 21.05
C ALA A 54 7.12 7.36 21.56
N VAL A 55 7.49 8.61 21.28
CA VAL A 55 8.76 9.22 21.69
C VAL A 55 8.55 10.57 22.38
N GLY A 56 9.40 10.89 23.37
CA GLY A 56 9.34 12.19 24.05
C GLY A 56 9.63 13.37 23.09
N PRO A 57 9.14 14.60 23.37
CA PRO A 57 9.22 15.75 22.47
C PRO A 57 10.64 16.05 21.95
N ALA A 58 11.66 15.84 22.79
CA ALA A 58 13.07 16.07 22.47
C ALA A 58 13.66 15.09 21.43
N ARG A 59 12.99 13.96 21.14
CA ARG A 59 13.42 12.94 20.16
C ARG A 59 12.45 12.75 18.99
N SER A 60 11.41 13.58 18.93
CA SER A 60 10.39 13.54 17.87
C SER A 60 10.98 13.77 16.47
N GLY A 61 11.96 14.69 16.35
CA GLY A 61 12.64 14.98 15.10
C GLY A 61 13.45 13.82 14.54
N THR A 62 14.20 13.11 15.41
CA THR A 62 15.00 11.95 14.99
C THR A 62 14.13 10.74 14.67
N ALA A 63 13.06 10.51 15.44
CA ALA A 63 12.09 9.45 15.15
C ALA A 63 11.36 9.69 13.82
N SER A 64 10.87 10.91 13.59
CA SER A 64 10.21 11.29 12.33
C SER A 64 11.16 11.16 11.13
N GLY A 65 12.41 11.59 11.28
CA GLY A 65 13.46 11.42 10.26
C GLY A 65 13.66 9.96 9.89
N LEU A 66 13.84 9.08 10.89
CA LEU A 66 14.01 7.64 10.66
C LEU A 66 12.81 7.00 9.95
N ILE A 67 11.59 7.38 10.34
CA ILE A 67 10.36 6.90 9.70
C ILE A 67 10.30 7.36 8.24
N ASN A 68 10.61 8.63 7.97
CA ASN A 68 10.59 9.15 6.62
C ASN A 68 11.64 8.47 5.73
N THR A 69 12.86 8.28 6.24
CA THR A 69 13.91 7.53 5.53
C THR A 69 13.45 6.10 5.24
N THR A 70 12.87 5.41 6.22
CA THR A 70 12.36 4.04 6.03
C THR A 70 11.25 4.00 4.98
N ARG A 71 10.32 4.96 5.01
CA ARG A 71 9.26 5.08 3.99
C ARG A 71 9.83 5.33 2.60
N MET A 72 10.82 6.20 2.48
CA MET A 72 11.44 6.53 1.19
C MET A 72 12.19 5.32 0.62
N VAL A 73 12.97 4.61 1.44
CA VAL A 73 13.65 3.37 1.05
C VAL A 73 12.63 2.31 0.61
N GLY A 74 11.56 2.11 1.38
CA GLY A 74 10.49 1.18 1.04
C GLY A 74 9.78 1.55 -0.27
N ALA A 75 9.48 2.84 -0.47
CA ALA A 75 8.86 3.34 -1.70
C ALA A 75 9.77 3.11 -2.92
N THR A 76 11.06 3.44 -2.82
CA THR A 76 12.02 3.21 -3.90
C THR A 76 12.14 1.72 -4.24
N MET A 77 12.24 0.86 -3.22
CA MET A 77 12.32 -0.59 -3.42
C MET A 77 11.05 -1.14 -4.05
N GLY A 78 9.87 -0.69 -3.59
CA GLY A 78 8.58 -1.08 -4.15
C GLY A 78 8.45 -0.67 -5.61
N ILE A 79 8.81 0.57 -5.96
CA ILE A 79 8.81 1.06 -7.34
C ILE A 79 9.74 0.21 -8.21
N ALA A 80 10.94 -0.11 -7.73
CA ALA A 80 11.90 -0.92 -8.48
C ALA A 80 11.36 -2.35 -8.76
N VAL A 81 10.82 -3.01 -7.74
CA VAL A 81 10.27 -4.38 -7.87
C VAL A 81 9.06 -4.40 -8.80
N LEU A 82 8.09 -3.50 -8.59
CA LEU A 82 6.89 -3.44 -9.43
C LEU A 82 7.22 -3.03 -10.87
N GLY A 83 8.18 -2.13 -11.06
CA GLY A 83 8.70 -1.75 -12.37
C GLY A 83 9.39 -2.90 -13.09
N ALA A 84 10.17 -3.72 -12.39
CA ALA A 84 10.78 -4.92 -12.96
C ALA A 84 9.74 -5.98 -13.36
N ILE A 85 8.69 -6.16 -12.55
CA ILE A 85 7.56 -7.05 -12.89
C ILE A 85 6.88 -6.58 -14.17
N TYR A 86 6.59 -5.28 -14.28
CA TYR A 86 6.02 -4.71 -15.48
C TYR A 86 6.93 -4.88 -16.70
N ALA A 87 8.22 -4.52 -16.57
CA ALA A 87 9.18 -4.57 -17.67
C ALA A 87 9.43 -5.99 -18.19
N SER A 88 9.41 -7.01 -17.32
CA SER A 88 9.61 -8.41 -17.72
C SER A 88 8.51 -8.95 -18.64
N HIS A 89 7.32 -8.35 -18.63
CA HIS A 89 6.19 -8.74 -19.50
C HIS A 89 5.99 -7.77 -20.67
N ALA A 90 6.32 -6.49 -20.50
CA ALA A 90 6.17 -5.45 -21.52
C ALA A 90 7.25 -5.49 -22.63
N GLY A 91 8.38 -6.17 -22.41
CA GLY A 91 9.56 -6.12 -23.28
C GLY A 91 9.36 -6.57 -24.73
N GLY A 92 8.29 -7.29 -25.04
CA GLY A 92 7.96 -7.73 -26.41
C GLY A 92 7.28 -6.68 -27.29
N GLY A 93 6.93 -5.50 -26.76
CA GLY A 93 6.26 -4.43 -27.51
C GLY A 93 4.81 -4.73 -27.92
N MET A 94 4.28 -5.89 -27.55
CA MET A 94 2.89 -6.28 -27.76
C MET A 94 2.00 -5.68 -26.69
N GLN A 95 0.83 -5.14 -27.09
CA GLN A 95 -0.17 -4.57 -26.18
C GLN A 95 -0.57 -5.55 -25.06
N ASP A 96 -0.70 -6.84 -25.38
CA ASP A 96 -1.06 -7.87 -24.39
C ASP A 96 0.02 -8.06 -23.30
N GLY A 97 1.30 -7.98 -23.68
CA GLY A 97 2.43 -8.03 -22.74
C GLY A 97 2.45 -6.83 -21.80
N MET A 98 2.13 -5.65 -22.32
CA MET A 98 2.02 -4.41 -21.53
C MET A 98 0.86 -4.49 -20.52
N LEU A 99 -0.31 -4.96 -20.96
CA LEU A 99 -1.50 -5.10 -20.10
C LEU A 99 -1.31 -6.16 -19.03
N SER A 100 -0.73 -7.32 -19.37
CA SER A 100 -0.42 -8.38 -18.40
C SER A 100 0.63 -7.94 -17.39
N GLY A 101 1.69 -7.27 -17.81
CA GLY A 101 2.69 -6.68 -16.92
C GLY A 101 2.09 -5.65 -15.96
N LEU A 102 1.19 -4.80 -16.46
CA LEU A 102 0.50 -3.79 -15.64
C LEU A 102 -0.43 -4.43 -14.61
N ARG A 103 -1.20 -5.45 -15.01
CA ARG A 103 -2.04 -6.25 -14.09
C ARG A 103 -1.21 -6.92 -13.01
N LEU A 104 -0.10 -7.55 -13.36
CA LEU A 104 0.78 -8.24 -12.41
C LEU A 104 1.41 -7.25 -11.43
N ALA A 105 1.81 -6.07 -11.89
CA ALA A 105 2.30 -5.02 -11.01
C ALA A 105 1.22 -4.56 -10.01
N TYR A 106 -0.03 -4.34 -10.47
CA TYR A 106 -1.13 -3.98 -9.57
C TYR A 106 -1.49 -5.09 -8.57
N VAL A 107 -1.54 -6.34 -9.02
CA VAL A 107 -1.79 -7.50 -8.13
C VAL A 107 -0.65 -7.68 -7.13
N GLY A 108 0.60 -7.52 -7.56
CA GLY A 108 1.77 -7.58 -6.67
C GLY A 108 1.72 -6.48 -5.60
N GLY A 109 1.36 -5.26 -5.98
CA GLY A 109 1.14 -4.15 -5.04
C GLY A 109 -0.01 -4.45 -4.07
N ALA A 110 -1.13 -4.98 -4.56
CA ALA A 110 -2.26 -5.37 -3.72
C ALA A 110 -1.88 -6.45 -2.71
N ALA A 111 -1.11 -7.46 -3.13
CA ALA A 111 -0.63 -8.51 -2.24
C ALA A 111 0.27 -7.95 -1.13
N ALA A 112 1.16 -6.99 -1.46
CA ALA A 112 1.99 -6.32 -0.47
C ALA A 112 1.15 -5.54 0.56
N GLU A 113 0.16 -4.74 0.10
CA GLU A 113 -0.76 -4.00 0.98
C GLU A 113 -1.59 -4.92 1.88
N LEU A 114 -2.15 -6.01 1.32
CA LEU A 114 -2.95 -6.98 2.08
C LEU A 114 -2.10 -7.76 3.09
N THR A 115 -0.84 -8.06 2.76
CA THR A 115 0.10 -8.66 3.70
C THR A 115 0.40 -7.70 4.85
N GLY A 116 0.59 -6.41 4.54
CA GLY A 116 0.72 -5.35 5.55
C GLY A 116 -0.51 -5.24 6.45
N ALA A 117 -1.71 -5.31 5.87
CA ALA A 117 -2.97 -5.31 6.61
C ALA A 117 -3.10 -6.55 7.53
N ALA A 118 -2.71 -7.73 7.04
CA ALA A 118 -2.71 -8.97 7.81
C ALA A 118 -1.72 -8.92 8.98
N ILE A 119 -0.50 -8.42 8.75
CA ILE A 119 0.49 -8.19 9.80
C ILE A 119 -0.08 -7.23 10.85
N ALA A 120 -0.61 -6.08 10.42
CA ALA A 120 -1.20 -5.10 11.34
C ALA A 120 -2.35 -5.70 12.17
N LEU A 121 -3.19 -6.54 11.56
CA LEU A 121 -4.25 -7.27 12.25
C LEU A 121 -3.70 -8.24 13.31
N LEU A 122 -2.67 -9.01 12.98
CA LEU A 122 -2.10 -10.01 13.88
C LEU A 122 -1.42 -9.36 15.10
N PHE A 123 -0.68 -8.26 14.90
CA PHE A 123 -0.04 -7.55 16.00
C PHE A 123 -1.06 -6.82 16.89
N THR A 124 -2.05 -6.11 16.30
CA THR A 124 -3.12 -5.45 17.07
C THR A 124 -3.96 -6.43 17.89
N ARG A 125 -4.18 -7.65 17.36
CA ARG A 125 -4.90 -8.72 18.07
C ARG A 125 -4.12 -9.30 19.26
N ARG A 126 -2.78 -9.25 19.22
CA ARG A 126 -1.95 -9.74 20.34
C ARG A 126 -2.00 -8.77 21.52
N ASP A 127 -1.90 -7.48 21.27
CA ASP A 127 -1.92 -6.47 22.35
C ASP A 127 -3.28 -6.39 23.05
N SER A 128 -4.38 -6.63 22.33
CA SER A 128 -5.72 -6.64 22.90
C SER A 128 -6.04 -7.89 23.75
N MET A 129 -5.29 -8.99 23.60
CA MET A 129 -5.45 -10.18 24.45
C MET A 129 -4.65 -10.10 25.75
N VAL A 130 -3.55 -9.34 25.79
CA VAL A 130 -2.72 -9.16 27.00
C VAL A 130 -3.42 -8.30 28.07
N LEU A 131 -4.32 -7.39 27.66
CA LEU A 131 -5.06 -6.52 28.58
C LEU A 131 -6.28 -7.17 29.26
N LYS A 132 -6.63 -8.42 28.93
CA LYS A 132 -7.83 -9.09 29.47
C LYS A 132 -7.55 -10.17 30.52
N THR A 133 -6.30 -10.27 30.98
CA THR A 133 -5.85 -11.25 32.00
C THR A 133 -5.24 -10.60 33.25
N GLY A 134 -5.44 -9.30 33.47
CA GLY A 134 -4.99 -8.57 34.65
C GLY A 134 -6.14 -8.16 35.56
#